data_AF-A0A2S2DCT8-F1
#
_entry.id   AF-A0A2S2DCT8-F1
#
_cell.length_a   1.000
_cell.length_b   1.000
_cell.length_c   1.000
_cell.angle_alpha   90.00
_cell.angle_beta   90.00
_cell.angle_gamma   90.00
#
_symmetry.space_group_name_H-M   'P 1'
#
loop_
_entity.id
_entity.type
_entity.pdbx_description
1 polymer ?
#
loop_
_entity_poly.entity_id
_entity_poly.type
_entity_poly.pdbx_seq_one_letter_code
_entity_poly.pdbx_strand_id
1 'polypeptide(L)'
;MTSVSIRLLSSLVLMAASYSASAGPTVVRALEVKGVFTEKVGPAPQCASTLGGKLAGHGETAEGTPVAFVGGDCFAQSGTTFTFSNGKFILLFPNGDQIFANYGGQFLPTGAGTAYVMNGGTFTITGGSGTYARATGGGYLSGTEDLSTGAGTIALSGRVSYKPK
;
A
#
# COMPACT_ATOMS: atom_id res chain seq x y z
N MET A 1 -43.79 19.82 50.85
CA MET A 1 -43.15 18.76 50.04
C MET A 1 -43.42 19.06 48.58
N THR A 2 -42.46 19.64 47.88
CA THR A 2 -42.56 20.02 46.46
C THR A 2 -42.07 18.84 45.61
N SER A 3 -42.95 18.24 44.81
CA SER A 3 -42.62 17.16 43.89
C SER A 3 -41.85 17.72 42.70
N VAL A 4 -40.53 17.60 42.74
CA VAL A 4 -39.70 17.89 41.56
C VAL A 4 -39.94 16.78 40.54
N SER A 5 -40.50 17.15 39.39
CA SER A 5 -40.84 16.22 38.31
C SER A 5 -39.58 15.60 37.71
N ILE A 6 -39.46 14.26 37.84
CA ILE A 6 -38.38 13.41 37.31
C ILE A 6 -38.11 13.63 35.80
N ARG A 7 -39.08 14.20 35.05
CA ARG A 7 -38.95 14.50 33.61
C ARG A 7 -37.99 15.64 33.26
N LEU A 8 -37.60 16.49 34.21
CA LEU A 8 -36.62 17.56 33.97
C LEU A 8 -35.16 17.11 34.13
N LEU A 9 -34.92 15.95 34.75
CA LEU A 9 -33.56 15.42 34.94
C LEU A 9 -33.05 14.62 33.74
N SER A 10 -33.94 14.11 32.89
CA SER A 10 -33.56 13.31 31.71
C SER A 10 -33.11 14.16 30.51
N SER A 11 -33.42 15.45 30.47
CA SER A 11 -33.03 16.35 29.37
C SER A 11 -31.61 16.94 29.52
N LEU A 12 -31.05 16.98 30.74
CA LEU A 12 -29.69 17.46 30.98
C LEU A 12 -28.60 16.42 30.70
N VAL A 13 -28.92 15.12 30.74
CA VAL A 13 -27.93 14.04 30.52
C VAL A 13 -27.58 13.85 29.04
N LEU A 14 -28.45 14.24 28.10
CA LEU A 14 -28.16 14.15 26.66
C LEU A 14 -27.28 15.30 26.12
N MET A 15 -27.10 16.39 26.87
CA MET A 15 -26.29 17.54 26.42
C MET A 15 -24.80 17.42 26.76
N ALA A 16 -24.40 16.44 27.57
CA ALA A 16 -23.00 16.23 27.97
C ALA A 16 -22.22 15.23 27.08
N ALA A 17 -22.89 14.63 26.08
CA ALA A 17 -22.27 13.65 25.19
C ALA A 17 -21.70 14.27 23.90
N SER A 18 -21.72 15.60 23.76
CA SER A 18 -21.01 16.31 22.69
C SER A 18 -19.52 16.41 23.03
N TYR A 19 -18.86 15.28 23.30
CA TYR A 19 -17.41 15.24 23.18
C TYR A 19 -17.11 15.49 21.71
N SER A 20 -16.67 16.71 21.41
CA SER A 20 -16.02 17.07 20.17
C SER A 20 -14.92 16.05 19.94
N ALA A 21 -15.20 15.04 19.11
CA ALA A 21 -14.17 14.23 18.50
C ALA A 21 -13.38 15.18 17.60
N SER A 22 -12.41 15.87 18.19
CA SER A 22 -11.43 16.68 17.47
C SER A 22 -10.56 15.72 16.68
N ALA A 23 -11.07 15.24 15.56
CA ALA A 23 -10.25 14.54 14.60
C ALA A 23 -9.19 15.53 14.14
N GLY A 24 -7.92 15.27 14.48
CA GLY A 24 -6.80 16.04 13.97
C GLY A 24 -6.88 16.18 12.44
N PRO A 25 -6.37 17.28 11.87
CA PRO A 25 -6.46 17.52 10.45
C PRO A 25 -5.84 16.35 9.69
N THR A 26 -6.46 15.98 8.57
CA THR A 26 -5.91 14.93 7.71
C THR A 26 -4.60 15.44 7.12
N VAL A 27 -3.53 14.68 7.36
CA VAL A 27 -2.21 14.93 6.81
C VAL A 27 -2.14 14.26 5.44
N VAL A 28 -1.80 15.03 4.42
CA VAL A 28 -1.50 14.52 3.07
C VAL A 28 -0.03 14.77 2.77
N ARG A 29 0.69 13.71 2.38
CA ARG A 29 2.12 13.75 2.03
C ARG A 29 2.38 13.02 0.72
N ALA A 30 3.46 13.39 0.05
CA ALA A 30 3.97 12.59 -1.05
C ALA A 30 4.43 11.23 -0.50
N LEU A 31 4.25 10.19 -1.30
CA LEU A 31 4.80 8.86 -1.04
C LEU A 31 5.66 8.51 -2.25
N GLU A 32 6.94 8.82 -2.12
CA GLU A 32 7.95 8.60 -3.14
C GLU A 32 8.97 7.61 -2.57
N VAL A 33 9.07 6.42 -3.14
CA VAL A 33 10.02 5.38 -2.72
C VAL A 33 10.74 4.84 -3.93
N LYS A 34 12.06 4.69 -3.85
CA LYS A 34 12.86 4.01 -4.88
C LYS A 34 13.65 2.89 -4.24
N GLY A 35 13.70 1.74 -4.89
CA GLY A 35 14.37 0.58 -4.33
C GLY A 35 14.62 -0.54 -5.33
N VAL A 36 15.12 -1.63 -4.80
CA VAL A 36 15.39 -2.88 -5.51
C VAL A 36 14.71 -4.03 -4.81
N PHE A 37 14.38 -5.07 -5.57
CA PHE A 37 13.73 -6.26 -5.05
C PHE A 37 14.22 -7.51 -5.74
N THR A 38 13.90 -8.64 -5.12
CA THR A 38 13.96 -9.95 -5.74
C THR A 38 12.60 -10.60 -5.63
N GLU A 39 12.05 -11.02 -6.76
CA GLU A 39 10.83 -11.79 -6.85
C GLU A 39 11.13 -13.27 -7.09
N LYS A 40 10.35 -14.14 -6.45
CA LYS A 40 10.28 -15.56 -6.77
C LYS A 40 8.92 -15.89 -7.33
N VAL A 41 8.88 -16.22 -8.62
CA VAL A 41 7.69 -16.73 -9.30
C VAL A 41 7.49 -18.21 -8.95
N GLY A 42 6.25 -18.61 -8.71
CA GLY A 42 5.91 -20.00 -8.43
C GLY A 42 4.41 -20.30 -8.43
N PRO A 43 4.03 -21.54 -8.10
CA PRO A 43 2.63 -21.95 -8.03
C PRO A 43 1.84 -21.13 -7.01
N ALA A 44 0.67 -20.66 -7.42
CA ALA A 44 -0.25 -19.85 -6.64
C ALA A 44 -1.71 -20.25 -6.95
N PRO A 45 -2.28 -21.24 -6.24
CA PRO A 45 -3.60 -21.79 -6.55
C PRO A 45 -4.75 -20.77 -6.48
N GLN A 46 -4.58 -19.70 -5.71
CA GLN A 46 -5.54 -18.60 -5.63
C GLN A 46 -5.58 -17.70 -6.88
N CYS A 47 -4.60 -17.82 -7.77
CA CYS A 47 -4.50 -17.02 -8.99
C CYS A 47 -5.19 -17.74 -10.15
N ALA A 48 -5.88 -17.00 -11.02
CA ALA A 48 -6.57 -17.59 -12.18
C ALA A 48 -5.61 -18.34 -13.12
N SER A 49 -4.37 -17.84 -13.26
CA SER A 49 -3.29 -18.49 -14.00
C SER A 49 -2.63 -19.65 -13.25
N THR A 50 -2.96 -19.85 -11.98
CA THR A 50 -2.27 -20.71 -11.01
C THR A 50 -0.78 -20.36 -10.76
N LEU A 51 -0.33 -19.19 -11.23
CA LEU A 51 1.01 -18.64 -11.05
C LEU A 51 0.97 -17.31 -10.30
N GLY A 52 1.98 -17.05 -9.47
CA GLY A 52 2.10 -15.80 -8.72
C GLY A 52 3.53 -15.48 -8.32
N GLY A 53 3.75 -14.24 -7.94
CA GLY A 53 5.01 -13.71 -7.46
C GLY A 53 5.04 -13.52 -5.94
N LYS A 54 6.22 -13.68 -5.35
CA LYS A 54 6.54 -13.26 -3.99
C LYS A 54 7.81 -12.44 -4.03
N LEU A 55 7.71 -11.17 -3.66
CA LEU A 55 8.82 -10.23 -3.69
C LEU A 55 9.22 -9.76 -2.30
N ALA A 56 10.51 -9.51 -2.14
CA ALA A 56 11.07 -8.83 -0.99
C ALA A 56 12.14 -7.85 -1.49
N GLY A 57 12.20 -6.67 -0.89
CA GLY A 57 13.09 -5.61 -1.31
C GLY A 57 13.31 -4.55 -0.25
N HIS A 58 14.14 -3.60 -0.62
CA HIS A 58 14.49 -2.45 0.21
C HIS A 58 14.74 -1.24 -0.68
N GLY A 59 14.64 -0.06 -0.08
CA GLY A 59 14.78 1.20 -0.77
C GLY A 59 14.77 2.37 0.19
N GLU A 60 14.53 3.54 -0.34
CA GLU A 60 14.52 4.79 0.42
C GLU A 60 13.38 5.68 -0.03
N THR A 61 12.85 6.49 0.89
CA THR A 61 11.94 7.58 0.54
C THR A 61 12.69 8.73 -0.13
N ALA A 62 11.98 9.69 -0.73
CA ALA A 62 12.60 10.90 -1.27
C ALA A 62 13.42 11.70 -0.23
N GLU A 63 13.07 11.59 1.06
CA GLU A 63 13.77 12.22 2.18
C GLU A 63 14.94 11.37 2.71
N GLY A 64 15.27 10.25 2.06
CA GLY A 64 16.37 9.36 2.46
C GLY A 64 16.04 8.47 3.66
N THR A 65 14.76 8.29 3.99
CA THR A 65 14.37 7.33 5.04
C THR A 65 14.43 5.92 4.47
N PRO A 66 15.22 5.00 5.04
CA PRO A 66 15.28 3.63 4.56
C PRO A 66 13.96 2.91 4.82
N VAL A 67 13.53 2.09 3.87
CA VAL A 67 12.31 1.29 3.95
C VAL A 67 12.57 -0.12 3.46
N ALA A 68 11.87 -1.08 4.05
CA ALA A 68 11.79 -2.44 3.52
C ALA A 68 10.39 -2.67 2.95
N PHE A 69 10.28 -3.59 2.00
CA PHE A 69 8.97 -3.97 1.49
C PHE A 69 8.91 -5.44 1.12
N VAL A 70 7.72 -6.00 1.30
CA VAL A 70 7.38 -7.37 0.90
C VAL A 70 6.05 -7.34 0.17
N GLY A 71 5.88 -8.26 -0.76
CA GLY A 71 4.63 -8.35 -1.48
C GLY A 71 4.44 -9.68 -2.19
N GLY A 72 3.30 -9.78 -2.83
CA GLY A 72 3.06 -10.84 -3.80
C GLY A 72 1.79 -10.58 -4.59
N ASP A 73 1.73 -11.20 -5.75
CA ASP A 73 0.70 -10.98 -6.75
C ASP A 73 0.32 -12.28 -7.46
N CYS A 74 -0.63 -12.14 -8.37
CA CYS A 74 -0.97 -13.14 -9.36
C CYS A 74 -0.37 -12.75 -10.70
N PHE A 75 0.30 -13.71 -11.32
CA PHE A 75 1.10 -13.53 -12.51
C PHE A 75 0.45 -14.25 -13.69
N ALA A 76 0.13 -13.54 -14.76
CA ALA A 76 -0.50 -14.13 -15.95
C ALA A 76 0.24 -13.69 -17.22
N GLN A 77 0.59 -14.65 -18.06
CA GLN A 77 1.28 -14.39 -19.33
C GLN A 77 0.27 -14.31 -20.48
N SER A 78 0.44 -13.31 -21.34
CA SER A 78 -0.26 -13.19 -22.63
C SER A 78 0.76 -12.79 -23.71
N GLY A 79 1.10 -13.73 -24.58
CA GLY A 79 2.22 -13.56 -25.52
C GLY A 79 3.54 -13.30 -24.78
N THR A 80 4.19 -12.18 -25.10
CA THR A 80 5.42 -11.74 -24.44
C THR A 80 5.17 -10.76 -23.29
N THR A 81 3.92 -10.46 -22.95
CA THR A 81 3.58 -9.54 -21.86
C THR A 81 3.16 -10.34 -20.64
N PHE A 82 3.57 -9.87 -19.46
CA PHE A 82 3.11 -10.43 -18.19
C PHE A 82 2.24 -9.41 -17.47
N THR A 83 1.13 -9.85 -16.93
CA THR A 83 0.25 -9.04 -16.08
C THR A 83 0.44 -9.48 -14.64
N PHE A 84 0.76 -8.52 -13.77
CA PHE A 84 0.71 -8.71 -12.32
C PHE A 84 -0.56 -8.07 -11.78
N SER A 85 -1.33 -8.82 -11.02
CA SER A 85 -2.67 -8.44 -10.56
C SER A 85 -2.96 -9.02 -9.20
N ASN A 86 -3.98 -8.51 -8.51
CA ASN A 86 -4.28 -8.88 -7.11
C ASN A 86 -3.06 -8.75 -6.19
N GLY A 87 -2.14 -7.85 -6.53
CA GLY A 87 -0.92 -7.60 -5.79
C GLY A 87 -1.24 -7.01 -4.43
N LYS A 88 -0.56 -7.49 -3.40
CA LYS A 88 -0.56 -6.90 -2.06
C LYS A 88 0.88 -6.61 -1.66
N PHE A 89 1.14 -5.40 -1.22
CA PHE A 89 2.46 -5.00 -0.74
C PHE A 89 2.36 -4.33 0.64
N ILE A 90 3.43 -4.49 1.42
CA ILE A 90 3.63 -3.86 2.71
C ILE A 90 4.91 -3.02 2.61
N LEU A 91 4.80 -1.73 2.89
CA LEU A 91 5.96 -0.86 3.16
C LEU A 91 6.21 -0.84 4.66
N LEU A 92 7.44 -1.12 5.09
CA LEU A 92 7.86 -1.11 6.47
C LEU A 92 8.89 0.00 6.70
N PHE A 93 8.58 0.89 7.64
CA PHE A 93 9.47 1.95 8.09
C PHE A 93 10.33 1.49 9.29
N PRO A 94 11.47 2.15 9.56
CA PRO A 94 12.39 1.73 10.63
C PRO A 94 11.80 1.80 12.04
N ASN A 95 10.80 2.66 12.24
CA ASN A 95 10.07 2.80 13.50
C ASN A 95 8.98 1.72 13.68
N GLY A 96 8.85 0.77 12.75
CA GLY A 96 7.84 -0.28 12.78
C GLY A 96 6.49 0.10 12.16
N ASP A 97 6.33 1.35 11.72
CA ASP A 97 5.14 1.78 11.00
C ASP A 97 5.04 1.06 9.66
N GLN A 98 3.80 0.76 9.25
CA GLN A 98 3.53 0.06 8.00
C GLN A 98 2.48 0.78 7.16
N ILE A 99 2.65 0.71 5.83
CA ILE A 99 1.62 1.05 4.85
C ILE A 99 1.24 -0.24 4.12
N PHE A 100 -0.07 -0.50 4.02
CA PHE A 100 -0.64 -1.62 3.27
C PHE A 100 -1.24 -1.10 1.98
N ALA A 101 -1.02 -1.81 0.89
CA ALA A 101 -1.54 -1.39 -0.40
C ALA A 101 -1.76 -2.56 -1.35
N ASN A 102 -2.73 -2.37 -2.24
CA ASN A 102 -2.92 -3.22 -3.40
C ASN A 102 -2.15 -2.66 -4.58
N TYR A 103 -1.68 -3.51 -5.48
CA TYR A 103 -1.02 -3.08 -6.71
C TYR A 103 -1.34 -3.97 -7.90
N GLY A 104 -1.06 -3.45 -9.10
CA GLY A 104 -1.21 -4.18 -10.36
C GLY A 104 -0.63 -3.39 -11.54
N GLY A 105 -0.44 -4.08 -12.66
CA GLY A 105 0.15 -3.52 -13.86
C GLY A 105 0.63 -4.60 -14.84
N GLN A 106 1.53 -4.22 -15.73
CA GLN A 106 2.12 -5.12 -16.72
C GLN A 106 3.64 -5.01 -16.76
N PHE A 107 4.28 -6.08 -17.21
CA PHE A 107 5.66 -6.11 -17.64
C PHE A 107 5.70 -6.25 -19.16
N LEU A 108 6.34 -5.29 -19.83
CA LEU A 108 6.61 -5.32 -21.26
C LEU A 108 8.06 -5.72 -21.50
N PRO A 109 8.32 -6.58 -22.51
CA PRO A 109 9.68 -6.96 -22.84
C PRO A 109 10.44 -5.74 -23.36
N THR A 110 11.69 -5.59 -22.95
CA THR A 110 12.58 -4.52 -23.45
C THR A 110 13.15 -4.85 -24.84
N GLY A 111 13.01 -6.10 -25.29
CA GLY A 111 13.70 -6.64 -26.47
C GLY A 111 15.09 -7.21 -26.15
N ALA A 112 15.57 -7.10 -24.92
CA ALA A 112 16.86 -7.63 -24.47
C ALA A 112 16.68 -8.81 -23.49
N GLY A 113 16.78 -10.04 -24.00
CA GLY A 113 16.76 -11.25 -23.18
C GLY A 113 15.50 -11.37 -22.30
N THR A 114 15.70 -11.57 -21.01
CA THR A 114 14.64 -11.70 -19.99
C THR A 114 14.38 -10.39 -19.23
N ALA A 115 14.83 -9.25 -19.76
CA ALA A 115 14.62 -7.94 -19.14
C ALA A 115 13.26 -7.33 -19.55
N TYR A 116 12.50 -6.93 -18.53
CA TYR A 116 11.18 -6.33 -18.65
C TYR A 116 11.13 -4.97 -17.96
N VAL A 117 10.22 -4.11 -18.45
CA VAL A 117 9.90 -2.81 -17.85
C VAL A 117 8.45 -2.82 -17.38
N MET A 118 8.19 -2.27 -16.20
CA MET A 118 6.84 -2.07 -15.70
C MET A 118 6.12 -1.04 -16.57
N ASN A 119 4.89 -1.35 -16.98
CA ASN A 119 4.01 -0.49 -17.74
C ASN A 119 2.63 -0.43 -17.09
N GLY A 120 2.08 0.78 -16.98
CA GLY A 120 0.76 1.00 -16.37
C GLY A 120 0.65 0.54 -14.91
N GLY A 121 1.77 0.46 -14.19
CA GLY A 121 1.79 0.06 -12.78
C GLY A 121 1.08 1.08 -11.90
N THR A 122 0.23 0.62 -11.00
CA THR A 122 -0.46 1.46 -10.02
C THR A 122 -0.53 0.77 -8.65
N PHE A 123 -0.65 1.59 -7.61
CA PHE A 123 -0.91 1.10 -6.26
C PHE A 123 -1.99 1.94 -5.57
N THR A 124 -2.74 1.30 -4.68
CA THR A 124 -3.78 1.92 -3.86
C THR A 124 -3.56 1.53 -2.40
N ILE A 125 -3.41 2.52 -1.54
CA ILE A 125 -3.24 2.33 -0.10
C ILE A 125 -4.56 1.90 0.51
N THR A 126 -4.53 0.76 1.21
CA THR A 126 -5.69 0.13 1.86
C THR A 126 -5.66 0.27 3.37
N GLY A 127 -4.55 0.73 3.94
CA GLY A 127 -4.42 1.00 5.36
C GLY A 127 -2.97 1.17 5.80
N GLY A 128 -2.76 1.09 7.11
CA GLY A 128 -1.44 1.12 7.72
C GLY A 128 -1.51 0.93 9.23
N SER A 129 -0.35 0.95 9.87
CA SER A 129 -0.17 0.87 11.32
C SER A 129 0.54 2.13 11.86
N GLY A 130 0.54 2.28 13.19
CA GLY A 130 1.24 3.38 13.87
C GLY A 130 0.84 4.76 13.36
N THR A 131 1.80 5.52 12.83
CA THR A 131 1.54 6.86 12.22
C THR A 131 0.56 6.78 11.06
N TYR A 132 0.66 5.73 10.25
CA TYR A 132 -0.18 5.51 9.05
C TYR A 132 -1.45 4.73 9.35
N ALA A 133 -1.93 4.72 10.60
CA ALA A 133 -3.18 4.08 10.96
C ALA A 133 -4.33 4.59 10.08
N ARG A 134 -5.02 3.67 9.39
CA ARG A 134 -6.11 3.97 8.44
C ARG A 134 -5.67 4.87 7.28
N ALA A 135 -4.41 4.82 6.89
CA ALA A 135 -3.93 5.55 5.73
C ALA A 135 -4.70 5.16 4.46
N THR A 136 -4.85 6.13 3.57
CA THR A 136 -5.43 5.99 2.23
C THR A 136 -4.57 6.74 1.23
N GLY A 137 -4.84 6.57 -0.06
CA GLY A 137 -4.06 7.20 -1.13
C GLY A 137 -3.65 6.17 -2.17
N GLY A 138 -2.60 6.47 -2.91
CA GLY A 138 -2.17 5.67 -4.04
C GLY A 138 -1.32 6.46 -5.02
N GLY A 139 -1.00 5.82 -6.13
CA GLY A 139 -0.17 6.41 -7.17
C GLY A 139 0.27 5.39 -8.20
N TYR A 140 1.41 5.67 -8.80
CA TYR A 140 1.98 4.90 -9.88
C TYR A 140 3.14 4.03 -9.39
N LEU A 141 3.30 2.89 -10.05
CA LEU A 141 4.45 2.01 -9.94
C LEU A 141 5.21 2.01 -11.26
N SER A 142 6.52 2.13 -11.16
CA SER A 142 7.44 1.98 -12.29
C SER A 142 8.66 1.20 -11.84
N GLY A 143 9.43 0.67 -12.79
CA GLY A 143 10.54 -0.21 -12.47
C GLY A 143 10.87 -1.16 -13.59
N THR A 144 11.75 -2.11 -13.29
CA THR A 144 12.23 -3.14 -14.21
C THR A 144 12.31 -4.47 -13.49
N GLU A 145 12.33 -5.55 -14.25
CA GLU A 145 12.59 -6.89 -13.71
C GLU A 145 13.27 -7.78 -14.74
N ASP A 146 14.25 -8.56 -14.30
CA ASP A 146 14.79 -9.69 -15.06
C ASP A 146 14.11 -10.98 -14.59
N LEU A 147 13.20 -11.51 -15.40
CA LEU A 147 12.41 -12.70 -15.04
C LEU A 147 13.23 -13.99 -14.94
N SER A 148 14.50 -14.00 -15.37
CA SER A 148 15.38 -15.16 -15.16
C SER A 148 15.96 -15.22 -13.74
N THR A 149 16.16 -14.07 -13.11
CA THR A 149 16.74 -13.96 -11.76
C THR A 149 15.76 -13.45 -10.72
N GLY A 150 14.64 -12.87 -11.15
CA GLY A 150 13.68 -12.13 -10.33
C GLY A 150 14.20 -10.80 -9.83
N ALA A 151 15.40 -10.36 -10.25
CA ALA A 151 15.97 -9.10 -9.79
C ALA A 151 15.27 -7.92 -10.46
N GLY A 152 14.81 -6.96 -9.67
CA GLY A 152 14.07 -5.81 -10.17
C GLY A 152 14.36 -4.50 -9.45
N THR A 153 13.93 -3.42 -10.09
CA THR A 153 13.89 -2.08 -9.53
C THR A 153 12.44 -1.66 -9.38
N ILE A 154 12.15 -0.83 -8.38
CA ILE A 154 10.81 -0.31 -8.15
C ILE A 154 10.86 1.15 -7.75
N ALA A 155 9.90 1.92 -8.24
CA ALA A 155 9.64 3.29 -7.85
C ALA A 155 8.13 3.48 -7.64
N LEU A 156 7.76 3.87 -6.41
CA LEU A 156 6.43 4.33 -6.06
C LEU A 156 6.43 5.84 -6.16
N SER A 157 5.46 6.40 -6.89
CA SER A 157 5.22 7.84 -6.92
C SER A 157 3.74 8.12 -6.70
N GLY A 158 3.41 8.82 -5.63
CA GLY A 158 2.02 8.99 -5.22
C GLY A 158 1.84 9.82 -3.97
N ARG A 159 0.71 9.62 -3.29
CA ARG A 159 0.37 10.33 -2.06
C ARG A 159 -0.20 9.40 -1.01
N VAL A 160 0.10 9.70 0.25
CA VAL A 160 -0.51 9.07 1.42
C VAL A 160 -1.28 10.12 2.22
N SER A 161 -2.46 9.73 2.68
CA SER A 161 -3.35 10.55 3.52
C SER A 161 -3.68 9.79 4.79
N TYR A 162 -3.43 10.39 5.95
CA TYR A 162 -3.69 9.77 7.26
C TYR A 162 -4.07 10.82 8.30
N LYS A 163 -4.64 10.38 9.42
CA LYS A 163 -4.90 11.25 10.57
C LYS A 163 -3.87 10.95 11.65
N PRO A 164 -3.09 11.96 12.10
CA PRO A 164 -2.24 11.80 13.27
C PRO A 164 -3.07 11.35 14.47
N LYS A 165 -2.47 10.52 15.32
CA LYS A 165 -3.05 10.18 16.62
C LYS A 165 -2.96 11.35 17.59
#